data_AF-A0A972NH54-F1
#
_entry.id   AF-A0A972NH54-F1
#
_cell.length_a   1.000
_cell.length_b   1.000
_cell.length_c   1.000
_cell.angle_alpha   90.00
_cell.angle_beta   90.00
_cell.angle_gamma   90.00
#
_symmetry.space_group_name_H-M   'P 1'
#
loop_
_entity.id
_entity.type
_entity.pdbx_description
1 polymer ?
#
loop_
_entity_poly.entity_id
_entity_poly.type
_entity_poly.pdbx_seq_one_letter_code
_entity_poly.pdbx_strand_id
1 'polypeptide(L)'
;MTLQLIERGCPNCYGPVTDDRLSEGLPCESCLPEPERKVCTALRKLKTLKALKPYCEADSKLERFIRFFKKGVGAEPWSLQRVWAKRVFLGESFAVVAPTGVGKTTFGLVMGLFLKPKVLMIFPTRLLAQQAEEKLNELQRRLGTDRKVLLYKSTQGVRK
;
A
#
# COMPACT_ATOMS: atom_id res chain seq x y z
N MET A 1 -37.30 -2.22 -13.18
CA MET A 1 -36.02 -1.62 -13.60
C MET A 1 -35.53 -2.41 -14.78
N THR A 2 -35.13 -1.74 -15.87
CA THR A 2 -34.57 -2.42 -17.04
C THR A 2 -33.10 -2.72 -16.75
N LEU A 3 -32.77 -4.00 -16.64
CA LEU A 3 -31.41 -4.48 -16.37
C LEU A 3 -30.55 -4.19 -17.60
N GLN A 4 -29.51 -3.39 -17.45
CA GLN A 4 -28.63 -2.99 -18.55
C GLN A 4 -27.42 -3.91 -18.62
N LEU A 5 -27.10 -4.40 -19.82
CA LEU A 5 -25.88 -5.15 -20.07
C LEU A 5 -24.80 -4.20 -20.59
N ILE A 6 -23.69 -4.11 -19.87
CA ILE A 6 -22.55 -3.27 -20.22
C ILE A 6 -21.48 -4.14 -20.85
N GLU A 7 -21.31 -3.97 -22.16
CA GLU A 7 -20.26 -4.63 -22.91
C GLU A 7 -18.87 -4.22 -22.42
N ARG A 8 -18.01 -5.22 -22.22
CA ARG A 8 -16.65 -5.07 -21.65
C ARG A 8 -16.58 -4.39 -20.27
N GLY A 9 -17.68 -4.36 -19.52
CA GLY A 9 -17.75 -3.68 -18.22
C GLY A 9 -17.15 -4.47 -17.05
N CYS A 10 -16.97 -5.79 -17.16
CA CYS A 10 -16.53 -6.61 -16.03
C CYS A 10 -15.11 -6.23 -15.56
N PRO A 11 -14.90 -5.82 -14.30
CA PRO A 11 -13.60 -5.36 -13.82
C PRO A 11 -12.55 -6.48 -13.71
N ASN A 12 -12.97 -7.75 -13.78
CA ASN A 12 -12.07 -8.90 -13.67
C ASN A 12 -11.67 -9.49 -15.03
N CYS A 13 -12.63 -9.73 -15.93
CA CYS A 13 -12.36 -10.39 -17.22
C CYS A 13 -12.60 -9.51 -18.45
N TYR A 14 -13.10 -8.28 -18.28
CA TYR A 14 -13.50 -7.39 -19.37
C TYR A 14 -14.57 -8.00 -20.30
N GLY A 15 -15.36 -8.95 -19.80
CA GLY A 15 -16.56 -9.46 -20.45
C GLY A 15 -17.80 -8.60 -20.15
N PRO A 16 -18.96 -8.99 -20.71
CA PRO A 16 -20.22 -8.33 -20.41
C PRO A 16 -20.60 -8.53 -18.94
N VAL A 17 -21.21 -7.51 -18.34
CA VAL A 17 -21.68 -7.52 -16.96
C VAL A 17 -22.93 -6.66 -16.85
N THR A 18 -23.80 -7.02 -15.93
CA THR A 18 -25.04 -6.32 -15.68
C THR A 18 -24.82 -5.12 -14.75
N ASP A 19 -25.64 -4.08 -14.90
CA ASP A 19 -25.56 -2.84 -14.13
C ASP A 19 -25.78 -3.05 -12.62
N ASP A 20 -26.70 -3.94 -12.24
CA ASP A 20 -26.94 -4.35 -10.86
C ASP A 20 -25.66 -4.92 -10.20
N ARG A 21 -24.96 -5.84 -10.86
CA ARG A 21 -23.72 -6.43 -10.35
C ARG A 21 -22.62 -5.40 -10.22
N LEU A 22 -22.49 -4.49 -11.19
CA LEU A 22 -21.52 -3.40 -11.08
C LEU A 22 -21.85 -2.44 -9.93
N SER A 23 -23.14 -2.14 -9.70
CA SER A 23 -23.57 -1.29 -8.59
C SER A 23 -23.21 -1.88 -7.22
N GLU A 24 -23.17 -3.21 -7.14
CA GLU A 24 -22.73 -3.96 -5.95
C GLU A 24 -21.21 -4.20 -5.89
N GLY A 25 -20.45 -3.74 -6.89
CA GLY A 25 -19.00 -3.94 -6.99
C GLY A 25 -18.60 -5.39 -7.34
N LEU A 26 -19.52 -6.16 -7.93
CA LEU A 26 -19.32 -7.55 -8.32
C LEU A 26 -18.86 -7.68 -9.79
N PRO A 27 -18.00 -8.65 -10.11
CA PRO A 27 -17.70 -9.01 -11.50
C PRO A 27 -18.87 -9.80 -12.12
N CYS A 28 -18.80 -10.08 -13.43
CA CYS A 28 -19.83 -10.86 -14.12
C CYS A 28 -20.03 -12.27 -13.54
N GLU A 29 -21.19 -12.86 -13.85
CA GLU A 29 -21.57 -14.22 -13.41
C GLU A 29 -20.54 -15.27 -13.82
N SER A 30 -19.93 -15.15 -15.01
CA SER A 30 -18.89 -16.09 -15.45
C SER A 30 -17.63 -16.03 -14.59
N CYS A 31 -17.35 -14.89 -13.94
CA CYS A 31 -16.21 -14.76 -13.02
C CYS A 31 -16.57 -15.19 -11.59
N LEU A 32 -17.77 -14.80 -11.15
CA LEU A 32 -18.28 -15.04 -9.81
C LEU A 32 -19.77 -15.39 -9.90
N PRO A 33 -20.11 -16.68 -10.06
CA PRO A 33 -21.50 -17.09 -10.26
C PRO A 33 -22.41 -16.68 -9.10
N GLU A 34 -21.98 -16.99 -7.88
CA GLU A 34 -22.69 -16.61 -6.66
C GLU A 34 -22.14 -15.28 -6.11
N PRO A 35 -22.99 -14.24 -5.97
CA PRO A 35 -22.60 -12.97 -5.36
C PRO A 35 -21.96 -13.14 -3.98
N GLU A 36 -20.73 -12.64 -3.80
CA GLU A 36 -20.04 -12.67 -2.51
C GLU A 36 -19.36 -11.32 -2.24
N ARG A 37 -19.58 -10.74 -1.05
CA ARG A 37 -18.96 -9.46 -0.64
C ARG A 37 -17.43 -9.52 -0.66
N LYS A 38 -16.83 -10.68 -0.34
CA LYS A 38 -15.38 -10.89 -0.34
C LYS A 38 -14.88 -11.30 -1.73
N VAL A 39 -15.11 -10.43 -2.73
CA VAL A 39 -14.80 -10.67 -4.15
C VAL A 39 -13.41 -11.27 -4.37
N CYS A 40 -12.37 -10.65 -3.79
CA CYS A 40 -10.98 -11.12 -3.94
C CYS A 40 -10.73 -12.52 -3.38
N THR A 41 -11.45 -12.94 -2.34
CA THR A 41 -11.32 -14.28 -1.76
C THR A 41 -12.09 -15.29 -2.60
N ALA A 42 -13.31 -14.93 -3.02
CA ALA A 42 -14.17 -15.75 -3.87
C ALA A 42 -13.48 -16.08 -5.20
N LEU A 43 -12.96 -15.06 -5.90
CA LEU A 43 -12.26 -15.22 -7.18
C LEU A 43 -10.99 -16.08 -7.07
N ARG A 44 -10.28 -16.04 -5.93
CA ARG A 44 -9.11 -16.90 -5.69
C ARG A 44 -9.52 -18.36 -5.50
N LYS A 45 -10.58 -18.61 -4.73
CA LYS A 45 -11.13 -19.97 -4.52
C LYS A 45 -11.60 -20.59 -5.84
N LEU A 46 -12.29 -19.80 -6.66
CA LEU A 46 -12.79 -20.21 -7.98
C LEU A 46 -11.68 -20.26 -9.05
N LYS A 47 -10.46 -19.80 -8.75
CA LYS A 47 -9.34 -19.66 -9.70
C LYS A 47 -9.70 -18.81 -10.94
N THR A 48 -10.64 -17.89 -10.80
CA THR A 48 -11.09 -16.96 -11.86
C THR A 48 -10.47 -15.57 -11.75
N LEU A 49 -9.59 -15.34 -10.76
CA LEU A 49 -8.93 -14.06 -10.55
C LEU A 49 -8.01 -13.68 -11.73
N LYS A 50 -8.34 -12.57 -12.41
CA LYS A 50 -7.65 -12.04 -13.59
C LYS A 50 -7.22 -10.58 -13.35
N ALA A 51 -7.85 -9.60 -13.98
CA ALA A 51 -7.45 -8.19 -13.92
C ALA A 51 -7.55 -7.57 -12.53
N LEU A 52 -8.39 -8.14 -11.63
CA LEU A 52 -8.48 -7.70 -10.24
C LEU A 52 -7.29 -8.13 -9.37
N LYS A 53 -6.43 -9.03 -9.84
CA LYS A 53 -5.30 -9.57 -9.09
C LYS A 53 -4.42 -8.51 -8.40
N PRO A 54 -3.88 -7.48 -9.09
CA PRO A 54 -3.04 -6.47 -8.46
C PRO A 54 -3.76 -5.72 -7.31
N TYR A 55 -5.04 -5.39 -7.48
CA TYR A 55 -5.84 -4.72 -6.46
C TYR A 55 -6.08 -5.63 -5.24
N CYS A 56 -6.44 -6.88 -5.48
CA CYS A 56 -6.63 -7.88 -4.41
C CYS A 56 -5.33 -8.16 -3.63
N GLU A 57 -4.18 -8.12 -4.30
CA GLU A 57 -2.87 -8.23 -3.66
C GLU A 57 -2.49 -6.97 -2.88
N ALA A 58 -2.80 -5.79 -3.42
CA ALA A 58 -2.59 -4.51 -2.76
C ALA A 58 -3.40 -4.39 -1.47
N ASP A 59 -4.68 -4.78 -1.48
CA ASP A 59 -5.53 -4.82 -0.28
C ASP A 59 -4.97 -5.80 0.76
N SER A 60 -4.51 -6.98 0.33
CA SER A 60 -3.90 -7.97 1.23
C SER A 60 -2.56 -7.47 1.82
N LYS A 61 -1.80 -6.67 1.07
CA LYS A 61 -0.59 -5.99 1.58
C LYS A 61 -0.96 -4.86 2.54
N LEU A 62 -2.01 -4.09 2.26
CA LEU A 62 -2.50 -3.02 3.12
C LEU A 62 -2.89 -3.53 4.50
N GLU A 63 -3.64 -4.62 4.57
CA GLU A 63 -4.03 -5.20 5.86
C GLU A 63 -2.81 -5.61 6.70
N ARG A 64 -1.78 -6.16 6.07
CA ARG A 64 -0.50 -6.47 6.73
C ARG A 64 0.23 -5.21 7.16
N PHE A 65 0.24 -4.18 6.32
CA PHE A 65 0.85 -2.89 6.61
C PHE A 65 0.16 -2.18 7.78
N ILE A 66 -1.17 -2.19 7.86
CA ILE A 66 -1.92 -1.58 8.97
C ILE A 66 -1.50 -2.22 10.31
N ARG A 67 -1.43 -3.56 10.38
CA ARG A 67 -0.96 -4.26 11.58
C ARG A 67 0.50 -3.95 11.91
N PHE A 68 1.36 -3.93 10.90
CA PHE A 68 2.77 -3.57 11.05
C PHE A 68 2.94 -2.14 11.57
N PHE A 69 2.24 -1.19 10.97
CA PHE A 69 2.24 0.22 11.36
C PHE A 69 1.73 0.40 12.79
N LYS A 70 0.62 -0.24 13.14
CA LYS A 70 0.07 -0.22 14.51
C LYS A 70 1.05 -0.76 15.54
N LYS A 71 1.75 -1.86 15.23
CA LYS A 71 2.79 -2.43 16.11
C LYS A 71 3.97 -1.48 16.32
N GLY A 72 4.47 -0.84 15.25
CA GLY A 72 5.64 0.03 15.33
C GLY A 72 5.36 1.42 15.91
N VAL A 73 4.24 2.02 15.50
CA VAL A 73 3.89 3.41 15.82
C VAL A 73 3.01 3.50 17.08
N GLY A 74 2.25 2.45 17.39
CA GLY A 74 1.29 2.43 18.50
C GLY A 74 -0.12 2.90 18.14
N ALA A 75 -0.33 3.36 16.90
CA ALA A 75 -1.63 3.80 16.40
C ALA A 75 -1.83 3.32 14.95
N GLU A 76 -3.07 3.27 14.47
CA GLU A 76 -3.36 2.92 13.09
C GLU A 76 -2.98 4.03 12.11
N PRO A 77 -2.60 3.68 10.86
CA PRO A 77 -2.32 4.69 9.85
C PRO A 77 -3.60 5.44 9.48
N TRP A 78 -3.46 6.74 9.28
CA TRP A 78 -4.55 7.62 8.88
C TRP A 78 -5.12 7.19 7.53
N SER A 79 -6.38 7.54 7.24
CA SER A 79 -7.03 7.21 5.97
C SER A 79 -6.18 7.63 4.76
N LEU A 80 -5.54 8.80 4.83
CA LEU A 80 -4.65 9.27 3.77
C LEU A 80 -3.37 8.43 3.63
N GLN A 81 -2.78 7.98 4.74
CA GLN A 81 -1.63 7.07 4.73
C GLN A 81 -2.00 5.69 4.16
N ARG A 82 -3.25 5.23 4.35
CA ARG A 82 -3.76 3.99 3.73
C ARG A 82 -3.82 4.12 2.21
N VAL A 83 -4.25 5.28 1.70
CA VAL A 83 -4.23 5.58 0.26
C VAL A 83 -2.80 5.56 -0.29
N TRP A 84 -1.86 6.21 0.40
CA TRP A 84 -0.44 6.18 0.00
C TRP A 84 0.12 4.76 -0.01
N ALA A 85 -0.21 3.95 1.01
CA ALA A 85 0.21 2.56 1.05
C ALA A 85 -0.34 1.76 -0.13
N LYS A 86 -1.63 1.92 -0.48
CA LYS A 86 -2.21 1.28 -1.68
C LYS A 86 -1.46 1.65 -2.95
N ARG A 87 -1.17 2.95 -3.15
CA ARG A 87 -0.39 3.43 -4.30
C ARG A 87 1.00 2.78 -4.37
N VAL A 88 1.71 2.72 -3.24
CA VAL A 88 3.01 2.02 -3.14
C VAL A 88 2.87 0.54 -3.52
N PHE A 89 1.82 -0.15 -3.05
CA PHE A 89 1.63 -1.58 -3.35
C PHE A 89 1.22 -1.88 -4.79
N LEU A 90 0.61 -0.91 -5.46
CA LEU A 90 0.31 -0.92 -6.89
C LEU A 90 1.53 -0.51 -7.75
N GLY A 91 2.65 -0.12 -7.14
CA GLY A 91 3.85 0.30 -7.85
C GLY A 91 3.78 1.72 -8.44
N GLU A 92 2.85 2.54 -7.95
CA GLU A 92 2.67 3.91 -8.43
C GLU A 92 3.69 4.87 -7.80
N SER A 93 4.22 5.78 -8.61
CA SER A 93 4.99 6.94 -8.14
C SER A 93 4.06 8.15 -8.01
N PHE A 94 4.14 8.86 -6.88
CA PHE A 94 3.24 9.99 -6.61
C PHE A 94 3.86 11.04 -5.69
N ALA A 95 3.36 12.27 -5.79
CA ALA A 95 3.64 13.33 -4.83
C ALA A 95 2.73 13.21 -3.60
N VAL A 96 3.30 13.33 -2.40
CA VAL A 96 2.56 13.28 -1.14
C VAL A 96 1.99 14.67 -0.82
N VAL A 97 0.82 14.98 -1.37
CA VAL A 97 0.12 16.25 -1.14
C VAL A 97 -0.67 16.18 0.17
N ALA A 98 -0.14 16.75 1.25
CA ALA A 98 -0.83 16.82 2.53
C ALA A 98 -0.24 17.90 3.46
N PRO A 99 -1.01 18.43 4.43
CA PRO A 99 -0.52 19.34 5.46
C PRO A 99 0.61 18.74 6.32
N THR A 100 1.28 19.56 7.12
CA THR A 100 2.17 19.08 8.19
C THR A 100 1.37 18.34 9.26
N GLY A 101 2.04 17.55 10.11
CA GLY A 101 1.37 16.79 11.18
C GLY A 101 0.73 15.46 10.78
N VAL A 102 0.41 15.24 9.50
CA VAL A 102 -0.17 13.97 8.99
C VAL A 102 0.78 12.76 9.01
N GLY A 103 2.01 12.93 9.49
CA GLY A 103 2.98 11.84 9.62
C GLY A 103 3.65 11.38 8.31
N LYS A 104 3.91 12.27 7.35
CA LYS A 104 4.60 11.94 6.07
C LYS A 104 5.93 11.20 6.29
N THR A 105 6.77 11.72 7.19
CA THR A 105 8.05 11.10 7.54
C THR A 105 7.84 9.73 8.18
N THR A 106 6.97 9.63 9.20
CA THR A 106 6.65 8.36 9.86
C THR A 106 6.16 7.30 8.87
N PHE A 107 5.26 7.68 7.95
CA PHE A 107 4.81 6.81 6.87
C PHE A 107 5.98 6.30 6.03
N GLY A 108 6.87 7.19 5.57
CA GLY A 108 8.04 6.82 4.77
C GLY A 108 8.98 5.85 5.50
N LEU A 109 9.28 6.11 6.78
CA LEU A 109 10.15 5.25 7.58
C LEU A 109 9.54 3.86 7.77
N VAL A 110 8.27 3.78 8.19
CA VAL A 110 7.58 2.50 8.42
C VAL A 110 7.39 1.73 7.10
N MET A 111 7.04 2.42 6.02
CA MET A 111 6.95 1.80 4.69
C MET A 111 8.30 1.25 4.23
N GLY A 112 9.39 1.99 4.46
CA GLY A 112 10.73 1.52 4.14
C GLY A 112 11.14 0.25 4.89
N LEU A 113 10.73 0.12 6.15
CA LEU A 113 10.93 -1.12 6.92
C LEU A 113 10.01 -2.25 6.45
N PHE A 114 8.79 -1.94 6.02
CA PHE A 114 7.80 -2.93 5.57
C PHE A 114 8.15 -3.55 4.20
N LEU A 115 8.66 -2.75 3.28
CA LEU A 115 8.95 -3.16 1.91
C LEU A 115 10.14 -4.12 1.83
N LYS A 116 9.99 -5.29 1.21
CA LYS A 116 11.12 -6.23 1.02
C LYS A 116 12.35 -5.67 0.28
N PRO A 117 12.22 -4.91 -0.83
CA PRO A 117 13.37 -4.38 -1.56
C PRO A 117 14.21 -3.39 -0.75
N LYS A 118 15.40 -3.04 -1.28
CA LYS A 118 16.22 -1.93 -0.76
C LYS A 118 15.48 -0.61 -1.01
N VAL A 119 15.46 0.25 0.02
CA VAL A 119 14.79 1.55 -0.03
C VAL A 119 15.83 2.66 0.18
N LEU A 120 15.87 3.61 -0.73
CA LEU A 120 16.68 4.82 -0.60
C LEU A 120 15.78 5.95 -0.08
N MET A 121 16.17 6.54 1.05
CA MET A 121 15.49 7.70 1.62
C MET A 121 16.41 8.91 1.52
N ILE A 122 15.95 9.97 0.86
CA ILE A 122 16.72 11.20 0.66
C ILE A 122 16.13 12.28 1.57
N PHE A 123 17.01 12.94 2.32
CA PHE A 123 16.65 14.03 3.24
C PHE A 123 17.44 15.29 2.86
N PRO A 124 16.87 16.49 3.08
CA PRO A 124 17.51 17.73 2.64
C PRO A 124 18.69 18.15 3.51
N THR A 125 18.80 17.62 4.75
CA THR A 125 19.91 17.95 5.66
C THR A 125 20.47 16.68 6.30
N ARG A 126 21.76 16.74 6.67
CA ARG A 126 22.44 15.67 7.41
C ARG A 126 21.75 15.38 8.75
N LEU A 127 21.30 16.43 9.44
CA LEU A 127 20.59 16.29 10.72
C LEU A 127 19.30 15.48 10.57
N LEU A 128 18.49 15.76 9.55
CA LEU A 128 17.25 15.00 9.29
C LEU A 128 17.54 13.54 8.91
N ALA A 129 18.62 13.28 8.18
CA ALA A 129 19.04 11.93 7.85
C ALA A 129 19.47 11.14 9.12
N GLN A 130 20.17 11.79 10.06
CA GLN A 130 20.53 11.19 11.35
C GLN A 130 19.29 10.90 12.20
N GLN A 131 18.36 11.85 12.31
CA GLN A 131 17.09 11.64 13.02
C GLN A 131 16.27 10.51 12.39
N ALA A 132 16.30 10.35 11.07
CA ALA A 132 15.65 9.24 10.39
C ALA A 132 16.27 7.88 10.74
N GLU A 133 17.61 7.79 10.76
CA GLU A 133 18.34 6.58 11.18
C GLU A 133 17.97 6.18 12.62
N GLU A 134 18.00 7.13 13.57
CA GLU A 134 17.62 6.90 14.97
C GLU A 134 16.18 6.37 15.09
N LYS A 135 15.24 6.99 14.38
CA LYS A 135 13.83 6.55 14.37
C LYS A 135 13.64 5.19 13.71
N LEU A 136 14.37 4.88 12.64
CA LEU A 136 14.34 3.55 12.01
C LEU A 136 14.81 2.47 12.99
N ASN A 137 15.91 2.73 13.72
CA ASN A 137 16.43 1.81 14.72
C ASN A 137 15.46 1.62 15.91
N GLU A 138 14.77 2.69 16.32
CA GLU A 138 13.70 2.59 17.32
C GLU A 138 12.50 1.75 16.82
N LEU A 139 12.02 2.03 15.62
CA LEU A 139 10.93 1.28 14.98
C LEU A 139 11.30 -0.19 14.84
N GLN A 140 12.54 -0.50 14.43
CA GLN A 140 13.04 -1.87 14.31
C GLN A 140 12.95 -2.64 15.64
N ARG A 141 13.36 -2.01 16.74
CA ARG A 141 13.27 -2.59 18.09
C ARG A 141 11.82 -2.91 18.47
N ARG A 142 10.89 -1.98 18.23
CA ARG A 142 9.45 -2.17 18.53
C ARG A 142 8.81 -3.24 17.64
N LEU A 143 9.20 -3.29 16.36
CA LEU A 143 8.66 -4.22 15.38
C LEU A 143 9.24 -5.63 15.51
N GLY A 144 10.41 -5.77 16.16
CA GLY A 144 11.17 -7.02 16.18
C GLY A 144 11.75 -7.36 14.81
N THR A 145 12.15 -6.34 14.05
CA THR A 145 12.73 -6.50 12.71
C THR A 145 14.19 -6.13 12.72
N ASP A 146 15.03 -6.92 12.07
CA ASP A 146 16.44 -6.63 11.89
C ASP A 146 16.72 -6.30 10.42
N ARG A 147 16.77 -5.01 10.10
CA ARG A 147 17.13 -4.52 8.77
C ARG A 147 18.40 -3.69 8.85
N LYS A 148 19.25 -3.86 7.84
CA LYS A 148 20.48 -3.08 7.70
C LYS A 148 20.14 -1.66 7.27
N VAL A 149 20.28 -0.69 8.18
CA VAL A 149 20.18 0.74 7.91
C VAL A 149 21.58 1.28 7.65
N LEU A 150 21.76 2.01 6.55
CA LEU A 150 23.04 2.63 6.19
C LEU A 150 22.83 4.13 6.00
N LEU A 151 23.50 4.93 6.83
CA LEU A 151 23.51 6.37 6.71
C LEU A 151 24.77 6.84 5.97
N TYR A 152 24.57 7.44 4.79
CA TYR A 152 25.63 8.15 4.10
C TYR A 152 25.81 9.55 4.72
N LYS A 153 27.01 9.82 5.24
CA LYS A 153 27.41 11.14 5.75
C LYS A 153 28.43 11.73 4.79
N SER A 154 28.04 12.72 3.99
CA SER A 154 29.01 13.52 3.24
C SER A 154 29.93 14.23 4.23
N THR A 155 31.21 13.90 4.23
CA THR A 155 32.25 14.69 4.88
C THR A 155 32.52 15.90 4.00
N GLN A 156 32.03 17.09 4.38
CA GLN A 156 32.68 18.30 3.89
C GLN A 156 34.07 18.30 4.53
N GLY A 157 35.10 17.98 3.74
CA GLY A 157 36.46 18.34 4.11
C GLY A 157 36.47 19.85 4.29
N VAL A 158 36.67 20.31 5.52
CA VAL A 158 37.03 21.69 5.78
C VAL A 158 38.36 21.87 5.06
N ARG A 159 38.34 22.48 3.87
CA ARG A 159 39.56 23.07 3.30
C ARG A 159 39.97 24.14 4.31
N LYS A 160 41.02 23.84 5.08
CA LYS A 160 41.73 24.82 5.91
C LYS A 160 42.19 25.97 5.04
#